data_AF-A0A833R409-F1
#
_entry.id   AF-A0A833R409-F1
#
_cell.length_a   1.000
_cell.length_b   1.000
_cell.length_c   1.000
_cell.angle_alpha   90.00
_cell.angle_beta   90.00
_cell.angle_gamma   90.00
#
_symmetry.space_group_name_H-M   'P 1'
#
loop_
_entity.id
_entity.type
_entity.pdbx_description
1 polymer ?
#
loop_
_entity_poly.entity_id
_entity_poly.type
_entity_poly.pdbx_seq_one_letter_code
_entity_poly.pdbx_strand_id
1 'polypeptide(L)'
;MAPSQCQSIVTWAMPQLTDRSKLPTIIDPVIRNTMDPKHLYQVAAVAVLCVQPEPSYRPLITDVLHSLVPLVPIELGGALRLTDQSPRKIQRNVTH
;
A
#
# COMPACT_ATOMS: atom_id res chain seq x y z
N MET A 1 16.18 17.14 32.58
CA MET A 1 16.06 16.90 31.12
C MET A 1 15.79 15.41 30.95
N ALA A 2 14.55 15.02 30.63
CA ALA A 2 14.25 13.62 30.31
C ALA A 2 14.99 13.25 29.02
N PRO A 3 15.53 12.02 28.89
CA PRO A 3 16.21 11.63 27.68
C PRO A 3 15.19 11.69 26.55
N SER A 4 15.55 12.38 25.47
CA SER A 4 14.87 12.29 24.18
C SER A 4 15.08 10.89 23.64
N GLN A 5 14.46 9.90 24.28
CA GLN A 5 14.42 8.52 23.83
C GLN A 5 13.78 8.55 22.45
N CYS A 6 14.56 8.29 21.42
CA CYS A 6 14.07 8.20 20.05
C CYS A 6 13.01 7.09 20.02
N GLN A 7 11.74 7.46 20.11
CA GLN A 7 10.64 6.51 20.05
C GLN A 7 10.54 6.01 18.62
N SER A 8 10.50 4.69 18.46
CA SER A 8 10.26 4.08 17.15
C SER A 8 8.90 4.54 16.62
N ILE A 9 8.88 5.06 15.38
CA ILE A 9 7.65 5.45 14.69
C ILE A 9 6.67 4.27 14.59
N VAL A 10 7.18 3.05 14.46
CA VAL A 10 6.35 1.83 14.40
C VAL A 10 5.64 1.62 15.73
N THR A 11 6.36 1.72 16.85
CA THR A 11 5.78 1.55 18.19
C THR A 11 4.69 2.58 18.48
N TRP A 12 4.87 3.82 18.03
CA TRP A 12 3.85 4.87 18.15
C TRP A 12 2.68 4.66 17.19
N ALA A 13 2.93 4.39 15.91
CA ALA A 13 1.90 4.37 14.86
C ALA A 13 1.04 3.10 14.88
N MET A 14 1.58 1.94 15.26
CA MET A 14 0.87 0.66 15.19
C MET A 14 -0.55 0.66 15.81
N PRO A 15 -0.75 1.11 17.07
CA PRO A 15 -2.10 1.14 17.67
C PRO A 15 -3.08 2.09 16.95
N GLN A 16 -2.55 3.06 16.21
CA GLN A 16 -3.32 4.06 15.48
C GLN A 16 -3.65 3.55 14.06
N LEU A 17 -2.74 2.79 13.44
CA LEU A 17 -2.96 2.15 12.14
C LEU A 17 -3.99 1.01 12.20
N THR A 18 -4.09 0.29 13.33
CA THR A 18 -5.06 -0.80 13.53
C THR A 18 -6.46 -0.33 13.92
N ASP A 19 -6.60 0.94 14.32
CA ASP A 19 -7.86 1.54 14.76
C ASP A 19 -8.35 2.57 13.75
N ARG A 20 -9.44 2.24 13.04
CA ARG A 20 -10.00 3.12 11.99
C ARG A 20 -10.39 4.50 12.51
N SER A 21 -10.77 4.61 13.79
CA SER A 21 -11.14 5.90 14.38
C SER A 21 -9.93 6.79 14.67
N LYS A 22 -8.75 6.18 14.87
CA LYS A 22 -7.49 6.87 15.18
C LYS A 22 -6.60 7.09 13.96
N LEU A 23 -6.77 6.31 12.90
CA LEU A 23 -5.96 6.50 11.68
C LEU A 23 -5.97 7.97 11.22
N PRO A 24 -7.12 8.67 11.14
CA PRO A 24 -7.12 10.07 10.73
C PRO A 24 -6.27 10.96 11.63
N THR A 25 -6.04 10.66 12.91
CA THR A 25 -5.28 11.56 13.79
C THR A 25 -3.78 11.57 13.50
N ILE A 26 -3.26 10.53 12.81
CA ILE A 26 -1.84 10.43 12.45
C ILE A 26 -1.51 10.75 11.00
N ILE A 27 -2.53 10.91 10.14
CA ILE A 27 -2.30 11.28 8.75
C ILE A 27 -1.77 12.70 8.68
N ASP A 28 -0.71 12.86 7.89
CA ASP A 28 -0.12 14.15 7.55
C ASP A 28 -1.22 15.13 7.10
N PRO A 29 -1.30 16.35 7.67
CA PRO A 29 -2.31 17.34 7.30
C PRO A 29 -2.39 17.64 5.80
N VAL A 30 -1.26 17.57 5.09
CA VAL A 30 -1.20 17.79 3.63
C VAL A 30 -1.90 16.66 2.88
N ILE A 31 -1.87 15.44 3.40
CA ILE A 31 -2.45 14.25 2.74
C ILE A 31 -3.93 14.10 3.10
N ARG A 32 -4.34 14.44 4.33
CA ARG A 32 -5.67 14.18 4.91
C ARG A 32 -6.86 14.50 3.99
N ASN A 33 -6.77 15.56 3.19
CA ASN A 33 -7.87 16.03 2.34
C ASN A 33 -7.66 15.74 0.84
N THR A 34 -6.59 15.01 0.49
CA THR A 34 -6.21 14.72 -0.91
C THR A 34 -6.57 13.30 -1.34
N MET A 35 -6.92 12.43 -0.40
CA MET A 35 -7.18 11.01 -0.64
C MET A 35 -8.48 10.57 0.03
N ASP A 36 -9.23 9.68 -0.63
CA ASP A 36 -10.41 9.06 -0.04
C ASP A 36 -10.02 8.30 1.25
N PRO A 37 -10.77 8.41 2.36
CA PRO A 37 -10.51 7.69 3.59
C PRO A 37 -10.34 6.17 3.40
N LYS A 38 -11.06 5.56 2.46
CA LYS A 38 -10.95 4.13 2.11
C LYS A 38 -9.54 3.76 1.64
N HIS A 39 -8.95 4.61 0.81
CA HIS A 39 -7.59 4.38 0.32
C HIS A 39 -6.56 4.60 1.43
N LEU A 40 -6.80 5.55 2.35
CA LEU A 40 -5.95 5.71 3.53
C LEU A 40 -5.97 4.46 4.42
N TYR A 41 -7.15 3.86 4.65
CA TYR A 41 -7.25 2.59 5.39
C TYR A 41 -6.50 1.45 4.69
N GLN A 42 -6.53 1.41 3.36
CA GLN A 42 -5.81 0.39 2.59
C GLN A 42 -4.30 0.54 2.71
N VAL A 43 -3.78 1.77 2.57
CA VAL A 43 -2.34 2.06 2.79
C VAL A 43 -1.93 1.70 4.21
N ALA A 44 -2.75 2.03 5.21
CA ALA A 44 -2.49 1.69 6.60
C ALA A 44 -2.43 0.17 6.83
N ALA A 45 -3.34 -0.59 6.24
CA ALA A 45 -3.34 -2.05 6.33
C ALA A 45 -2.07 -2.66 5.71
N VAL A 46 -1.65 -2.18 4.54
CA VAL A 46 -0.40 -2.62 3.89
C VAL A 46 0.80 -2.29 4.79
N ALA A 47 0.86 -1.07 5.35
CA ALA A 47 1.93 -0.66 6.26
C ALA A 47 2.00 -1.56 7.50
N VAL A 48 0.86 -1.88 8.11
CA VAL A 48 0.75 -2.79 9.27
C VAL A 48 1.31 -4.17 8.95
N LEU A 49 1.03 -4.71 7.76
CA LEU A 49 1.55 -6.01 7.34
C LEU A 49 3.06 -5.96 7.08
N CYS A 50 3.57 -4.90 6.44
CA CYS A 50 4.99 -4.75 6.13
C CYS A 50 5.88 -4.65 7.37
N VAL A 51 5.38 -4.09 8.48
CA VAL A 51 6.14 -3.90 9.73
C VAL A 51 5.90 -4.97 10.78
N GLN A 52 5.23 -6.09 10.42
CA GLN A 52 4.98 -7.17 11.37
C GLN A 52 6.28 -7.70 11.99
N PRO A 53 6.31 -7.95 13.31
CA PRO A 53 7.50 -8.51 13.97
C PRO A 53 7.89 -9.86 13.37
N GLU A 54 6.87 -10.69 13.14
CA GLU A 54 6.99 -12.02 12.55
C GLU A 54 7.14 -11.91 11.02
N PRO A 55 8.28 -12.36 10.44
CA PRO A 55 8.55 -12.20 9.01
C PRO A 55 7.53 -12.90 8.10
N SER A 56 6.93 -14.02 8.56
CA SER A 56 5.97 -14.79 7.78
C SER A 56 4.65 -14.06 7.52
N TYR A 57 4.34 -12.99 8.27
CA TYR A 57 3.18 -12.13 8.01
C TYR A 57 3.46 -10.96 7.07
N ARG A 58 4.74 -10.73 6.71
CA ARG A 58 5.09 -9.66 5.80
C ARG A 58 4.78 -10.08 4.36
N PRO A 59 4.10 -9.25 3.57
CA PRO A 59 3.71 -9.58 2.21
C PRO A 59 4.91 -9.60 1.27
N LEU A 60 4.77 -10.29 0.14
CA LEU A 60 5.72 -10.14 -0.95
C LEU A 60 5.64 -8.72 -1.51
N ILE A 61 6.77 -8.21 -2.00
CA ILE A 61 6.80 -6.86 -2.60
C ILE A 61 5.87 -6.73 -3.80
N THR A 62 5.61 -7.83 -4.52
CA THR A 62 4.62 -7.90 -5.60
C THR A 62 3.20 -7.66 -5.09
N ASP A 63 2.85 -8.18 -3.92
CA ASP A 63 1.52 -8.02 -3.32
C ASP A 63 1.34 -6.61 -2.76
N VAL A 64 2.40 -6.03 -2.20
CA VAL A 64 2.44 -4.61 -1.83
C VAL A 64 2.19 -3.74 -3.06
N LEU A 65 2.89 -4.01 -4.17
CA LEU A 65 2.74 -3.26 -5.41
C LEU A 65 1.32 -3.36 -5.95
N HIS A 66 0.76 -4.57 -6.08
CA HIS A 66 -0.61 -4.77 -6.51
C HIS A 66 -1.65 -4.11 -5.60
N SER A 67 -1.36 -4.00 -4.30
CA SER A 67 -2.23 -3.31 -3.35
C SER A 67 -2.16 -1.78 -3.47
N LEU A 68 -1.03 -1.22 -3.91
CA LEU A 68 -0.83 0.23 -3.95
C LEU A 68 -1.09 0.83 -5.34
N VAL A 69 -0.80 0.12 -6.44
CA VAL A 69 -0.98 0.62 -7.81
C VAL A 69 -2.39 1.17 -8.09
N PRO A 70 -3.48 0.49 -7.71
CA PRO A 70 -4.84 1.01 -7.95
C PRO A 70 -5.15 2.30 -7.21
N LEU A 71 -4.35 2.67 -6.19
CA LEU A 71 -4.53 3.88 -5.39
C LEU A 71 -3.80 5.10 -5.99
N VAL A 72 -2.91 4.88 -6.95
CA VAL A 72 -2.12 5.93 -7.59
C VAL A 72 -2.89 6.46 -8.80
N PRO A 73 -2.96 7.78 -9.01
CA PRO A 73 -3.50 8.34 -10.25
C PRO A 73 -2.77 7.82 -11.49
N ILE A 74 -3.48 7.62 -12.59
CA ILE A 74 -2.90 7.10 -13.84
C ILE A 74 -1.71 7.95 -14.31
N GLU A 75 -1.85 9.28 -14.22
CA GLU A 75 -0.80 10.27 -14.56
C GLU A 75 0.48 10.13 -13.72
N LEU A 76 0.38 9.52 -12.54
CA LEU A 76 1.49 9.27 -11.61
C LEU A 76 1.98 7.82 -11.65
N GLY A 77 1.54 7.03 -12.64
CA GLY A 77 1.96 5.64 -12.80
C GLY A 77 1.00 4.60 -12.21
N GLY A 78 -0.24 4.98 -11.88
CA GLY A 78 -1.31 4.06 -11.41
C GLY A 78 -1.79 3.02 -12.42
N ALA A 79 -1.26 3.05 -13.64
CA ALA A 79 -1.48 2.06 -14.67
C ALA A 79 -0.20 1.23 -14.92
N LEU A 80 0.37 0.63 -13.86
CA LEU A 80 1.35 -0.44 -14.09
C LEU A 80 0.63 -1.60 -14.75
N ARG A 81 0.78 -1.75 -16.07
CA ARG A 81 0.36 -2.93 -16.83
C ARG A 81 1.22 -4.12 -16.40
N LEU A 82 0.97 -4.67 -15.22
CA LEU A 82 1.55 -5.94 -14.77
C LEU A 82 0.75 -7.16 -15.27
N THR A 83 -0.29 -6.93 -16.07
CA THR A 83 -1.00 -7.97 -16.79
C THR A 83 -0.48 -8.10 -18.23
N ASP A 84 0.77 -8.52 -18.40
CA ASP A 84 1.08 -9.41 -19.54
C ASP A 84 0.96 -10.87 -19.08
N GLN A 85 -0.27 -11.24 -18.74
CA GLN A 85 -0.77 -12.57 -19.08
C GLN A 85 -1.95 -12.38 -20.03
N SER A 86 -1.66 -11.77 -21.18
CA SER A 86 -2.51 -12.00 -22.34
C SER A 86 -2.30 -13.47 -22.74
N PRO A 87 -3.34 -14.34 -22.78
CA PRO A 87 -3.17 -15.64 -23.40
C PRO A 87 -2.77 -15.38 -24.85
N ARG A 88 -1.54 -15.75 -25.23
CA ARG A 88 -1.07 -15.66 -26.62
C ARG A 88 -2.14 -16.33 -27.50
N LYS A 89 -2.97 -15.53 -28.18
CA LYS A 89 -3.70 -16.02 -29.34
C LYS A 89 -2.64 -16.34 -30.38
N ILE A 90 -2.29 -17.62 -30.47
CA ILE A 90 -1.56 -18.19 -31.59
C ILE A 90 -2.47 -17.98 -32.80
N GLN A 91 -2.26 -16.87 -33.51
CA GLN A 91 -2.84 -16.68 -34.82
C GLN A 91 -2.13 -17.66 -35.76
N ARG A 92 -2.74 -18.84 -35.95
CA ARG A 92 -2.39 -19.72 -37.07
C ARG A 92 -2.85 -19.03 -38.34
N ASN A 93 -1.93 -18.40 -39.04
CA ASN A 93 -2.14 -18.03 -40.44
C ASN A 93 -2.05 -19.33 -41.25
N VAL A 94 -3.20 -19.88 -41.65
CA VAL A 94 -3.26 -20.90 -42.69
C VAL A 94 -3.40 -20.15 -44.01
N THR A 95 -2.32 -20.13 -44.79
CA THR A 95 -2.28 -19.60 -46.15
C THR A 95 -3.16 -20.49 -47.04
N HIS A 96 -3.95 -19.84 -47.90
CA HIS A 96 -4.86 -20.46 -48.87
C HIS A 96 -4.12 -21.13 -50.02
#